data_AF-A0A6A8QIL7-F1
#
_entry.id   AF-A0A6A8QIL7-F1
#
_cell.length_a   1.000
_cell.length_b   1.000
_cell.length_c   1.000
_cell.angle_alpha   90.00
_cell.angle_beta   90.00
_cell.angle_gamma   90.00
#
_symmetry.space_group_name_H-M   'P 1'
#
loop_
_entity.id
_entity.type
_entity.pdbx_description
1 polymer ?
#
loop_
_entity_poly.entity_id
_entity_poly.type
_entity_poly.pdbx_seq_one_letter_code
_entity_poly.pdbx_strand_id
1 'polypeptide(L)'
;MSILTVPAGSTYADYRNQPFPTDGTNAFEIDGNDSGDTIYGTKYWDMLHGGTGNDYLDGYMGGGVVFGFASTVPLGSNPQYFAGNDTLIGGEDPNATNTIQGAAGNDRLVAYYGTNIMWGGNGNNNYYQFDATANKSTINQSIDSNVNGTNSIFFQNTVSTNLDYAWHGNDLWLFSASDLQNQHGVVITNQGLGGLYTIDFVYGSDGKGYNISGLRPPPATTPGVTASSAAAVVGGDLSGALPLLQSSAALSDSQGMLSDMISHGTVANAARIAAAAGRADAHAFGDTSGGWTGRSAHALVA
;
A
#
# COMPACT_ATOMS: atom_id res chain seq x y z
N MET A 1 -8.00 -0.27 -23.41
CA MET A 1 -8.33 0.44 -22.17
C MET A 1 -9.07 1.67 -22.62
N SER A 2 -10.21 1.96 -22.04
CA SER A 2 -10.92 3.21 -22.30
C SER A 2 -10.25 4.33 -21.50
N ILE A 3 -9.95 5.46 -22.14
CA ILE A 3 -9.29 6.61 -21.50
C ILE A 3 -10.33 7.67 -21.16
N LEU A 4 -10.31 8.14 -19.91
CA LEU A 4 -11.05 9.26 -19.37
C LEU A 4 -10.02 10.35 -18.98
N THR A 5 -10.41 11.61 -19.10
CA THR A 5 -9.53 12.74 -18.77
C THR A 5 -10.29 13.77 -17.96
N VAL A 6 -9.59 14.46 -17.05
CA VAL A 6 -10.13 15.66 -16.40
C VAL A 6 -10.46 16.70 -17.48
N PRO A 7 -11.69 17.25 -17.51
CA PRO A 7 -12.06 18.23 -18.53
C PRO A 7 -11.15 19.46 -18.50
N ALA A 8 -10.82 19.99 -19.68
CA ALA A 8 -9.95 21.16 -19.79
C ALA A 8 -10.47 22.35 -18.94
N GLY A 9 -9.61 22.85 -18.04
CA GLY A 9 -9.93 23.95 -17.11
C GLY A 9 -10.70 23.53 -15.86
N SER A 10 -10.92 22.23 -15.64
CA SER A 10 -11.40 21.64 -14.38
C SER A 10 -10.22 21.11 -13.57
N THR A 11 -10.41 21.01 -12.26
CA THR A 11 -9.55 20.22 -11.36
C THR A 11 -10.34 19.10 -10.69
N TYR A 12 -11.50 18.74 -11.24
CA TYR A 12 -12.43 17.81 -10.63
C TYR A 12 -12.98 16.84 -11.67
N ALA A 13 -12.93 15.55 -11.35
CA ALA A 13 -13.57 14.49 -12.09
C ALA A 13 -14.13 13.41 -11.15
N ASP A 14 -15.36 12.99 -11.39
CA ASP A 14 -16.06 11.98 -10.57
C ASP A 14 -16.66 10.90 -11.47
N TYR A 15 -16.09 9.70 -11.37
CA TYR A 15 -16.43 8.55 -12.19
C TYR A 15 -17.08 7.41 -11.40
N ARG A 16 -17.54 7.67 -10.17
CA ARG A 16 -18.10 6.62 -9.30
C ARG A 16 -19.36 5.95 -9.86
N ASN A 17 -20.09 6.65 -10.72
CA ASN A 17 -21.28 6.17 -11.40
C ASN A 17 -21.02 5.74 -12.86
N GLN A 18 -19.77 5.63 -13.29
CA GLN A 18 -19.47 5.19 -14.66
C GLN A 18 -19.87 3.73 -14.88
N PRO A 19 -20.57 3.41 -15.98
CA PRO A 19 -20.90 2.04 -16.32
C PRO A 19 -19.65 1.26 -16.74
N PHE A 20 -19.75 -0.08 -16.68
CA PHE A 20 -18.66 -0.96 -17.10
C PHE A 20 -18.20 -0.65 -18.54
N PRO A 21 -16.89 -0.66 -18.83
CA PRO A 21 -16.40 -0.42 -20.19
C PRO A 21 -17.00 -1.44 -21.18
N THR A 22 -17.65 -0.96 -22.23
CA THR A 22 -18.26 -1.83 -23.25
C THR A 22 -17.23 -2.36 -24.25
N ASP A 23 -15.98 -1.93 -24.15
CA ASP A 23 -14.86 -2.32 -25.02
C ASP A 23 -14.23 -3.66 -24.63
N GLY A 24 -14.82 -4.37 -23.66
CA GLY A 24 -14.32 -5.65 -23.16
C GLY A 24 -13.11 -5.51 -22.24
N THR A 25 -12.71 -4.29 -21.89
CA THR A 25 -11.77 -4.05 -20.80
C THR A 25 -12.50 -3.99 -19.47
N ASN A 26 -11.81 -4.36 -18.40
CA ASN A 26 -12.35 -4.28 -17.03
C ASN A 26 -11.83 -3.04 -16.31
N ALA A 27 -11.26 -2.06 -17.05
CA ALA A 27 -10.60 -0.92 -16.46
C ALA A 27 -10.59 0.36 -17.30
N PHE A 28 -10.70 1.50 -16.63
CA PHE A 28 -10.43 2.81 -17.21
C PHE A 28 -9.01 3.27 -16.89
N GLU A 29 -8.41 3.98 -17.83
CA GLU A 29 -7.29 4.87 -17.57
C GLU A 29 -7.86 6.27 -17.39
N ILE A 30 -7.50 6.95 -16.30
CA ILE A 30 -8.07 8.24 -15.89
C ILE A 30 -6.93 9.20 -15.65
N ASP A 31 -6.78 10.17 -16.56
CA ASP A 31 -5.67 11.11 -16.53
C ASP A 31 -6.10 12.49 -16.02
N GLY A 32 -5.40 12.95 -14.99
CA GLY A 32 -5.35 14.34 -14.56
C GLY A 32 -4.52 15.21 -15.49
N ASN A 33 -4.26 16.44 -15.06
CA ASN A 33 -3.53 17.47 -15.79
C ASN A 33 -2.41 18.05 -14.92
N ASP A 34 -1.85 19.18 -15.34
CA ASP A 34 -0.74 19.81 -14.63
C ASP A 34 -1.20 20.66 -13.41
N SER A 35 -2.47 20.56 -13.01
CA SER A 35 -3.08 21.24 -11.87
C SER A 35 -3.34 20.25 -10.74
N GLY A 36 -3.48 20.73 -9.50
CA GLY A 36 -3.90 19.88 -8.37
C GLY A 36 -5.34 19.40 -8.53
N ASP A 37 -5.49 18.16 -8.95
CA ASP A 37 -6.75 17.53 -9.34
C ASP A 37 -7.42 16.78 -8.20
N THR A 38 -8.73 16.59 -8.29
CA THR A 38 -9.53 15.71 -7.44
C THR A 38 -10.25 14.73 -8.34
N ILE A 39 -9.81 13.48 -8.33
CA ILE A 39 -10.30 12.42 -9.21
C ILE A 39 -10.85 11.30 -8.36
N TYR A 40 -12.13 11.00 -8.55
CA TYR A 40 -12.75 9.76 -8.07
C TYR A 40 -12.87 8.79 -9.24
N GLY A 41 -12.25 7.63 -9.12
CA GLY A 41 -12.37 6.50 -10.02
C GLY A 41 -13.74 5.86 -10.01
N THR A 42 -13.83 4.72 -10.66
CA THR A 42 -15.04 3.92 -10.79
C THR A 42 -15.10 2.88 -9.68
N LYS A 43 -16.17 2.08 -9.68
CA LYS A 43 -16.27 0.90 -8.81
C LYS A 43 -15.53 -0.33 -9.37
N TYR A 44 -14.87 -0.20 -10.52
CA TYR A 44 -14.14 -1.25 -11.21
C TYR A 44 -12.65 -1.01 -11.12
N TRP A 45 -11.85 -1.82 -11.82
CA TRP A 45 -10.41 -1.65 -11.76
C TRP A 45 -10.01 -0.39 -12.52
N ASP A 46 -9.21 0.51 -11.96
CA ASP A 46 -8.81 1.71 -12.68
C ASP A 46 -7.30 1.94 -12.62
N MET A 47 -6.80 2.74 -13.58
CA MET A 47 -5.46 3.31 -13.57
C MET A 47 -5.59 4.83 -13.54
N LEU A 48 -5.27 5.45 -12.40
CA LEU A 48 -5.37 6.89 -12.19
C LEU A 48 -3.98 7.52 -12.28
N HIS A 49 -3.90 8.66 -12.97
CA HIS A 49 -2.71 9.50 -13.05
C HIS A 49 -3.05 10.92 -12.60
N GLY A 50 -2.28 11.48 -11.67
CA GLY A 50 -2.46 12.85 -11.18
C GLY A 50 -1.90 13.87 -12.16
N GLY A 51 -0.62 13.72 -12.49
CA GLY A 51 0.06 14.63 -13.39
C GLY A 51 1.11 15.43 -12.63
N THR A 52 0.97 16.75 -12.62
CA THR A 52 1.76 17.60 -11.72
C THR A 52 0.81 18.41 -10.85
N GLY A 53 1.27 18.88 -9.69
CA GLY A 53 0.38 19.57 -8.76
C GLY A 53 0.10 18.70 -7.55
N ASN A 54 -0.72 19.18 -6.61
CA ASN A 54 -1.08 18.38 -5.43
C ASN A 54 -2.42 17.71 -5.69
N ASP A 55 -2.38 16.42 -5.97
CA ASP A 55 -3.54 15.67 -6.43
C ASP A 55 -4.23 14.91 -5.30
N TYR A 56 -5.54 14.74 -5.40
CA TYR A 56 -6.34 13.81 -4.63
C TYR A 56 -6.89 12.77 -5.61
N LEU A 57 -6.37 11.54 -5.54
CA LEU A 57 -6.76 10.44 -6.41
C LEU A 57 -7.35 9.32 -5.58
N ASP A 58 -8.58 8.92 -5.91
CA ASP A 58 -9.33 7.91 -5.17
C ASP A 58 -9.86 6.84 -6.13
N GLY A 59 -9.24 5.66 -6.12
CA GLY A 59 -9.69 4.50 -6.91
C GLY A 59 -11.02 3.92 -6.43
N TYR A 60 -11.64 4.52 -5.40
CA TYR A 60 -12.98 4.25 -4.93
C TYR A 60 -13.18 2.82 -4.46
N MET A 61 -14.04 2.03 -5.12
CA MET A 61 -14.47 0.72 -4.63
C MET A 61 -13.75 -0.44 -5.30
N GLY A 62 -13.05 -0.21 -6.42
CA GLY A 62 -12.31 -1.25 -7.12
C GLY A 62 -10.89 -1.42 -6.59
N GLY A 63 -10.18 -2.40 -7.14
CA GLY A 63 -8.72 -2.42 -7.08
C GLY A 63 -8.12 -1.54 -8.15
N GLY A 64 -6.84 -1.24 -8.11
CA GLY A 64 -6.29 -0.46 -9.20
C GLY A 64 -4.86 -0.03 -9.06
N VAL A 65 -4.53 0.92 -9.91
CA VAL A 65 -3.22 1.53 -10.00
C VAL A 65 -3.42 3.03 -9.84
N VAL A 66 -2.71 3.66 -8.92
CA VAL A 66 -2.86 5.08 -8.60
C VAL A 66 -1.48 5.73 -8.58
N PHE A 67 -1.27 6.67 -9.49
CA PHE A 67 -0.02 7.38 -9.67
C PHE A 67 -0.21 8.88 -9.49
N GLY A 68 0.61 9.50 -8.64
CA GLY A 68 0.66 10.97 -8.53
C GLY A 68 1.19 11.66 -9.80
N PHE A 69 1.80 10.89 -10.70
CA PHE A 69 2.44 11.41 -11.91
C PHE A 69 1.67 11.05 -13.19
N ALA A 70 2.01 11.71 -14.30
CA ALA A 70 1.33 11.55 -15.58
C ALA A 70 1.52 10.16 -16.25
N SER A 71 0.54 9.76 -17.07
CA SER A 71 0.51 8.50 -17.85
C SER A 71 1.69 8.30 -18.82
N THR A 72 2.42 9.38 -19.13
CA THR A 72 3.61 9.32 -20.00
C THR A 72 4.85 8.73 -19.31
N VAL A 73 4.80 8.56 -17.98
CA VAL A 73 5.92 8.08 -17.17
C VAL A 73 5.88 6.55 -17.06
N PRO A 74 7.00 5.85 -17.32
CA PRO A 74 7.08 4.41 -17.10
C PRO A 74 6.95 4.02 -15.62
N LEU A 75 6.24 2.92 -15.37
CA LEU A 75 6.09 2.31 -14.04
C LEU A 75 7.44 2.03 -13.37
N GLY A 76 7.51 2.30 -12.06
CA GLY A 76 8.71 2.02 -11.25
C GLY A 76 9.90 2.95 -11.54
N SER A 77 9.72 3.96 -12.41
CA SER A 77 10.68 5.06 -12.51
C SER A 77 10.53 6.01 -11.32
N ASN A 78 11.53 6.87 -11.07
CA ASN A 78 11.45 7.97 -10.11
C ASN A 78 11.27 9.29 -10.88
N PRO A 79 10.03 9.69 -11.19
CA PRO A 79 9.77 10.86 -12.03
C PRO A 79 9.88 12.16 -11.23
N GLN A 80 11.11 12.60 -10.96
CA GLN A 80 11.41 13.81 -10.17
C GLN A 80 10.78 15.11 -10.70
N TYR A 81 10.36 15.14 -11.97
CA TYR A 81 9.76 16.32 -12.60
C TYR A 81 8.24 16.41 -12.43
N PHE A 82 7.61 15.35 -11.91
CA PHE A 82 6.18 15.32 -11.60
C PHE A 82 6.04 15.50 -10.09
N ALA A 83 6.18 16.76 -9.67
CA ALA A 83 6.20 17.13 -8.27
C ALA A 83 4.79 17.49 -7.77
N GLY A 84 4.48 17.04 -6.56
CA GLY A 84 3.16 17.14 -5.93
C GLY A 84 3.20 16.60 -4.51
N ASN A 85 2.45 17.20 -3.58
CA ASN A 85 2.15 16.53 -2.31
C ASN A 85 0.79 15.86 -2.45
N ASP A 86 0.79 14.61 -2.89
CA ASP A 86 -0.41 13.95 -3.35
C ASP A 86 -1.09 13.17 -2.23
N THR A 87 -2.40 12.98 -2.36
CA THR A 87 -3.17 12.00 -1.58
C THR A 87 -3.68 10.94 -2.52
N LEU A 88 -3.08 9.76 -2.43
CA LEU A 88 -3.31 8.63 -3.32
C LEU A 88 -4.00 7.50 -2.56
N ILE A 89 -5.19 7.13 -3.01
CA ILE A 89 -6.04 6.13 -2.36
C ILE A 89 -6.29 5.02 -3.37
N GLY A 90 -5.77 3.82 -3.09
CA GLY A 90 -5.80 2.69 -4.03
C GLY A 90 -7.22 2.25 -4.37
N GLY A 91 -7.98 1.89 -3.33
CA GLY A 91 -9.38 1.48 -3.44
C GLY A 91 -9.81 0.57 -2.29
N GLU A 92 -11.12 0.46 -2.06
CA GLU A 92 -11.69 -0.13 -0.86
C GLU A 92 -12.08 -1.62 -0.98
N ASP A 93 -11.89 -2.28 -2.13
CA ASP A 93 -12.17 -3.72 -2.27
C ASP A 93 -11.18 -4.55 -1.42
N PRO A 94 -11.65 -5.32 -0.42
CA PRO A 94 -10.79 -6.15 0.43
C PRO A 94 -10.09 -7.31 -0.29
N ASN A 95 -10.50 -7.64 -1.51
CA ASN A 95 -9.88 -8.68 -2.32
C ASN A 95 -9.02 -8.11 -3.46
N ALA A 96 -8.96 -6.79 -3.59
CA ALA A 96 -8.17 -6.15 -4.62
C ALA A 96 -6.67 -6.22 -4.35
N THR A 97 -5.91 -5.97 -5.41
CA THR A 97 -4.51 -5.60 -5.31
C THR A 97 -4.34 -4.19 -5.81
N ASN A 98 -3.78 -3.30 -4.98
CA ASN A 98 -3.52 -1.93 -5.40
C ASN A 98 -2.03 -1.67 -5.59
N THR A 99 -1.69 -0.89 -6.61
CA THR A 99 -0.36 -0.31 -6.80
C THR A 99 -0.47 1.20 -6.65
N ILE A 100 0.28 1.77 -5.71
CA ILE A 100 0.21 3.21 -5.40
C ILE A 100 1.62 3.80 -5.47
N GLN A 101 1.82 4.86 -6.26
CA GLN A 101 3.12 5.53 -6.31
C GLN A 101 2.99 7.06 -6.34
N GLY A 102 3.65 7.71 -5.38
CA GLY A 102 3.63 9.17 -5.15
C GLY A 102 4.38 9.97 -6.21
N ALA A 103 5.65 9.64 -6.42
CA ALA A 103 6.65 10.42 -7.19
C ALA A 103 7.43 11.39 -6.32
N ALA A 104 7.48 12.67 -6.65
CA ALA A 104 8.28 13.65 -5.93
C ALA A 104 7.39 14.57 -5.10
N GLY A 105 7.67 14.65 -3.81
CA GLY A 105 6.94 15.46 -2.85
C GLY A 105 6.60 14.64 -1.61
N ASN A 106 5.82 15.24 -0.71
CA ASN A 106 5.46 14.63 0.56
C ASN A 106 4.09 13.98 0.42
N ASP A 107 4.08 12.72 0.01
CA ASP A 107 2.85 12.05 -0.40
C ASP A 107 2.16 11.33 0.74
N ARG A 108 0.84 11.21 0.62
CA ARG A 108 -0.04 10.42 1.47
C ARG A 108 -0.57 9.24 0.68
N LEU A 109 -0.10 8.04 1.00
CA LEU A 109 -0.52 6.81 0.33
C LEU A 109 -1.45 6.03 1.25
N VAL A 110 -2.67 5.76 0.78
CA VAL A 110 -3.72 5.07 1.53
C VAL A 110 -4.04 3.75 0.83
N ALA A 111 -3.63 2.65 1.45
CA ALA A 111 -3.78 1.31 0.90
C ALA A 111 -5.19 0.72 1.08
N TYR A 112 -5.93 1.17 2.10
CA TYR A 112 -7.13 0.47 2.59
C TYR A 112 -6.88 -1.04 2.80
N TYR A 113 -7.65 -1.88 2.10
CA TYR A 113 -7.69 -3.32 2.29
C TYR A 113 -6.95 -4.07 1.16
N GLY A 114 -6.89 -5.39 1.24
CA GLY A 114 -6.32 -6.24 0.20
C GLY A 114 -4.79 -6.26 0.18
N THR A 115 -4.23 -6.61 -0.97
CA THR A 115 -2.78 -6.70 -1.17
C THR A 115 -2.25 -5.42 -1.82
N ASN A 116 -1.34 -4.69 -1.18
CA ASN A 116 -0.95 -3.36 -1.69
C ASN A 116 0.55 -3.28 -1.93
N ILE A 117 0.95 -2.59 -2.99
CA ILE A 117 2.33 -2.23 -3.28
C ILE A 117 2.40 -0.71 -3.29
N MET A 118 3.22 -0.14 -2.42
CA MET A 118 3.32 1.30 -2.22
C MET A 118 4.75 1.79 -2.40
N TRP A 119 4.90 2.83 -3.22
CA TRP A 119 6.15 3.55 -3.44
C TRP A 119 5.91 5.04 -3.23
N GLY A 120 6.32 5.62 -2.11
CA GLY A 120 6.21 7.07 -1.89
C GLY A 120 6.99 7.84 -2.95
N GLY A 121 8.20 7.39 -3.26
CA GLY A 121 9.11 8.15 -4.10
C GLY A 121 9.90 9.15 -3.27
N ASN A 122 10.32 10.25 -3.88
CA ASN A 122 11.22 11.22 -3.28
C ASN A 122 10.49 12.21 -2.38
N GLY A 123 10.78 12.22 -1.08
CA GLY A 123 10.20 13.17 -0.13
C GLY A 123 9.86 12.52 1.20
N ASN A 124 9.08 13.20 2.03
CA ASN A 124 8.64 12.69 3.33
C ASN A 124 7.24 12.09 3.20
N ASN A 125 7.19 10.76 3.02
CA ASN A 125 5.96 10.07 2.67
C ASN A 125 5.28 9.45 3.88
N ASN A 126 3.95 9.46 3.86
CA ASN A 126 3.10 8.89 4.89
C ASN A 126 2.24 7.76 4.32
N TYR A 127 2.43 6.56 4.83
CA TYR A 127 1.70 5.35 4.43
C TYR A 127 0.60 5.05 5.44
N TYR A 128 -0.63 4.87 4.98
CA TYR A 128 -1.79 4.56 5.82
C TYR A 128 -2.28 3.16 5.50
N GLN A 129 -2.05 2.25 6.45
CA GLN A 129 -2.48 0.87 6.38
C GLN A 129 -3.71 0.66 7.27
N PHE A 130 -4.77 0.10 6.69
CA PHE A 130 -5.87 -0.44 7.48
C PHE A 130 -5.55 -1.89 7.76
N ASP A 131 -5.76 -2.35 8.99
CA ASP A 131 -5.65 -3.78 9.33
C ASP A 131 -7.04 -4.39 9.16
N ALA A 132 -7.14 -5.44 8.34
CA ALA A 132 -8.29 -6.30 8.20
C ALA A 132 -7.78 -7.70 7.91
N THR A 133 -8.65 -8.70 8.09
CA THR A 133 -8.34 -10.13 8.07
C THR A 133 -7.74 -10.68 6.77
N ALA A 134 -7.40 -9.85 5.77
CA ALA A 134 -6.79 -10.24 4.49
C ALA A 134 -5.66 -9.30 4.00
N ASN A 135 -5.17 -8.38 4.83
CA ASN A 135 -4.34 -7.28 4.34
C ASN A 135 -2.84 -7.64 4.30
N LYS A 136 -2.25 -7.52 3.11
CA LYS A 136 -0.82 -7.76 2.88
C LYS A 136 -0.23 -6.59 2.10
N SER A 137 0.54 -5.74 2.76
CA SER A 137 1.11 -4.59 2.08
C SER A 137 2.63 -4.68 2.00
N THR A 138 3.17 -4.24 0.88
CA THR A 138 4.60 -4.07 0.65
C THR A 138 4.86 -2.59 0.43
N ILE A 139 5.73 -2.01 1.25
CA ILE A 139 6.26 -0.68 1.05
C ILE A 139 7.68 -0.83 0.53
N ASN A 140 7.94 -0.15 -0.58
CA ASN A 140 9.25 -0.17 -1.21
C ASN A 140 9.75 1.26 -1.40
N GLN A 141 10.87 1.55 -0.74
CA GLN A 141 11.53 2.85 -0.79
C GLN A 141 12.68 2.90 -1.81
N SER A 142 12.86 1.86 -2.64
CA SER A 142 14.03 1.76 -3.53
C SER A 142 14.11 2.83 -4.61
N ILE A 143 13.01 3.51 -4.87
CA ILE A 143 12.94 4.61 -5.83
C ILE A 143 13.13 5.99 -5.16
N ASP A 144 13.19 6.05 -3.83
CA ASP A 144 13.51 7.28 -3.10
C ASP A 144 14.98 7.65 -3.32
N SER A 145 15.25 8.94 -3.48
CA SER A 145 16.60 9.51 -3.59
C SER A 145 16.95 10.46 -2.44
N ASN A 146 16.01 10.70 -1.51
CA ASN A 146 16.16 11.55 -0.35
C ASN A 146 16.72 10.78 0.86
N VAL A 147 18.05 10.73 0.99
CA VAL A 147 18.75 10.01 2.09
C VAL A 147 18.42 10.53 3.49
N ASN A 148 17.85 11.73 3.59
CA ASN A 148 17.47 12.38 4.83
C ASN A 148 15.95 12.55 4.95
N GLY A 149 15.19 11.89 4.08
CA GLY A 149 13.73 11.87 4.15
C GLY A 149 13.27 11.26 5.46
N THR A 150 12.12 11.71 5.93
CA THR A 150 11.42 11.13 7.07
C THR A 150 10.14 10.51 6.58
N ASN A 151 10.09 9.19 6.56
CA ASN A 151 8.94 8.42 6.11
C ASN A 151 8.23 7.79 7.31
N SER A 152 6.90 7.79 7.30
CA SER A 152 6.09 7.26 8.40
C SER A 152 5.02 6.30 7.92
N ILE A 153 4.74 5.26 8.69
CA ILE A 153 3.59 4.38 8.50
C ILE A 153 2.61 4.49 9.66
N PHE A 154 1.32 4.52 9.34
CA PHE A 154 0.21 4.64 10.26
C PHE A 154 -0.69 3.41 10.14
N PHE A 155 -0.82 2.64 11.22
CA PHE A 155 -1.76 1.54 11.33
C PHE A 155 -3.09 2.07 11.89
N GLN A 156 -4.10 2.12 11.03
CA GLN A 156 -5.36 2.81 11.33
C GLN A 156 -6.27 2.03 12.30
N ASN A 157 -6.12 0.71 12.35
CA ASN A 157 -6.99 -0.18 13.13
C ASN A 157 -6.23 -0.95 14.23
N THR A 158 -4.94 -0.69 14.39
CA THR A 158 -4.08 -1.44 15.32
C THR A 158 -3.35 -0.48 16.24
N VAL A 159 -3.62 -0.58 17.54
CA VAL A 159 -2.96 0.25 18.56
C VAL A 159 -1.47 -0.06 18.65
N SER A 160 -0.65 0.92 19.03
CA SER A 160 0.81 0.79 18.95
C SER A 160 1.35 -0.36 19.80
N THR A 161 0.73 -0.67 20.94
CA THR A 161 1.15 -1.77 21.82
C THR A 161 0.91 -3.18 21.26
N ASN A 162 0.11 -3.28 20.20
CA ASN A 162 -0.19 -4.55 19.53
C ASN A 162 0.61 -4.73 18.24
N LEU A 163 1.49 -3.79 17.90
CA LEU A 163 2.40 -3.89 16.76
C LEU A 163 3.71 -4.52 17.20
N ASP A 164 4.16 -5.51 16.46
CA ASP A 164 5.45 -6.18 16.60
C ASP A 164 6.16 -6.22 15.24
N TYR A 165 7.42 -6.69 15.24
CA TYR A 165 8.20 -6.81 14.02
C TYR A 165 9.09 -8.05 13.98
N ALA A 166 9.45 -8.46 12.76
CA ALA A 166 10.38 -9.53 12.47
C ALA A 166 11.23 -9.20 11.24
N TRP A 167 12.45 -9.71 11.21
CA TRP A 167 13.36 -9.56 10.08
C TRP A 167 13.31 -10.78 9.15
N HIS A 168 13.30 -10.52 7.85
CA HIS A 168 13.48 -11.51 6.79
C HIS A 168 14.60 -11.02 5.85
N GLY A 169 15.84 -11.44 6.11
CA GLY A 169 16.99 -10.88 5.42
C GLY A 169 17.13 -9.38 5.74
N ASN A 170 17.03 -8.53 4.71
CA ASN A 170 17.04 -7.08 4.87
C ASN A 170 15.65 -6.46 4.96
N ASP A 171 14.59 -7.25 4.85
CA ASP A 171 13.21 -6.78 4.89
C ASP A 171 12.68 -6.80 6.32
N LEU A 172 11.94 -5.76 6.70
CA LEU A 172 11.30 -5.64 7.99
C LEU A 172 9.80 -5.93 7.83
N TRP A 173 9.30 -6.98 8.48
CA TRP A 173 7.88 -7.26 8.56
C TRP A 173 7.31 -6.67 9.85
N LEU A 174 6.34 -5.77 9.71
CA LEU A 174 5.54 -5.19 10.78
C LEU A 174 4.19 -5.89 10.82
N PHE A 175 3.74 -6.32 12.00
CA PHE A 175 2.53 -7.13 12.13
C PHE A 175 1.87 -6.97 13.49
N SER A 176 0.56 -7.21 13.56
CA SER A 176 -0.19 -7.42 14.78
C SER A 176 -0.22 -8.89 15.23
N ALA A 177 -0.67 -9.19 16.45
CA ALA A 177 -0.87 -10.57 16.88
C ALA A 177 -1.88 -11.34 15.99
N SER A 178 -2.86 -10.63 15.43
CA SER A 178 -3.83 -11.17 14.46
C SER A 178 -3.17 -11.45 13.11
N ASP A 179 -2.28 -10.56 12.67
CA ASP A 179 -1.52 -10.71 11.43
C ASP A 179 -0.60 -11.93 11.46
N LEU A 180 0.05 -12.19 12.61
CA LEU A 180 0.94 -13.34 12.76
C LEU A 180 0.23 -14.68 12.53
N GLN A 181 -1.05 -14.79 12.93
CA GLN A 181 -1.84 -16.01 12.73
C GLN A 181 -2.26 -16.20 11.28
N ASN A 182 -2.45 -15.10 10.54
CA ASN A 182 -2.96 -15.11 9.17
C ASN A 182 -1.87 -14.82 8.11
N GLN A 183 -0.62 -14.60 8.53
CA GLN A 183 0.50 -14.17 7.68
C GLN A 183 0.23 -12.85 6.93
N HIS A 184 -0.34 -11.88 7.66
CA HIS A 184 -0.70 -10.55 7.17
C HIS A 184 0.23 -9.46 7.71
N GLY A 185 -0.03 -8.20 7.41
CA GLY A 185 0.77 -7.07 7.87
C GLY A 185 1.51 -6.37 6.75
N VAL A 186 2.61 -5.68 7.10
CA VAL A 186 3.34 -4.80 6.20
C VAL A 186 4.80 -5.20 6.10
N VAL A 187 5.28 -5.44 4.88
CA VAL A 187 6.70 -5.67 4.61
C VAL A 187 7.31 -4.37 4.10
N ILE A 188 8.36 -3.90 4.75
CA ILE A 188 9.20 -2.80 4.28
C ILE A 188 10.46 -3.42 3.67
N THR A 189 10.63 -3.25 2.36
CA THR A 189 11.75 -3.87 1.65
C THR A 189 13.05 -3.12 1.92
N ASN A 190 14.13 -3.87 2.13
CA ASN A 190 15.48 -3.37 2.33
C ASN A 190 15.68 -2.41 3.52
N GLN A 191 14.76 -2.35 4.49
CA GLN A 191 14.90 -1.54 5.71
C GLN A 191 16.27 -1.73 6.39
N GLY A 192 16.80 -2.96 6.37
CA GLY A 192 18.07 -3.33 6.99
C GLY A 192 19.31 -2.70 6.34
N LEU A 193 19.20 -2.25 5.08
CA LEU A 193 20.26 -1.53 4.38
C LEU A 193 20.43 -0.08 4.89
N GLY A 194 19.40 0.49 5.53
CA GLY A 194 19.40 1.87 5.99
C GLY A 194 19.38 2.90 4.85
N GLY A 195 19.59 4.17 5.19
CA GLY A 195 19.65 5.26 4.19
C GLY A 195 18.29 5.48 3.51
N LEU A 196 18.26 5.39 2.17
CA LEU A 196 17.07 5.65 1.35
C LEU A 196 15.92 4.67 1.57
N TYR A 197 16.21 3.49 2.12
CA TYR A 197 15.23 2.42 2.18
C TYR A 197 14.32 2.47 3.40
N THR A 198 14.52 3.43 4.31
CA THR A 198 13.92 3.36 5.64
C THR A 198 12.55 4.01 5.74
N ILE A 199 11.65 3.33 6.41
CA ILE A 199 10.63 3.97 7.23
C ILE A 199 11.26 4.36 8.56
N ASP A 200 11.00 5.59 9.00
CA ASP A 200 11.56 6.16 10.23
C ASP A 200 10.64 5.97 11.41
N PHE A 201 9.32 6.15 11.21
CA PHE A 201 8.35 6.10 12.29
C PHE A 201 7.18 5.17 11.98
N VAL A 202 6.76 4.42 12.99
CA VAL A 202 5.57 3.57 12.97
C VAL A 202 4.59 4.09 14.00
N TYR A 203 3.35 4.35 13.60
CA TYR A 203 2.27 4.81 14.48
C TYR A 203 1.14 3.80 14.53
N GLY A 204 0.57 3.59 15.72
CA GLY A 204 -0.67 2.87 15.91
C GLY A 204 -1.89 3.80 15.93
N SER A 205 -3.07 3.19 15.98
CA SER A 205 -4.37 3.89 15.96
C SER A 205 -4.65 4.73 17.22
N ASP A 206 -3.87 4.54 18.28
CA ASP A 206 -3.91 5.33 19.52
C ASP A 206 -3.06 6.62 19.43
N GLY A 207 -2.50 6.92 18.26
CA GLY A 207 -1.68 8.11 18.01
C GLY A 207 -0.28 8.05 18.62
N LYS A 208 0.12 6.89 19.15
CA LYS A 208 1.46 6.61 19.68
C LYS A 208 2.29 5.86 18.65
N GLY A 209 3.60 5.89 18.79
CA GLY A 209 4.49 5.26 17.82
C GLY A 209 5.90 4.99 18.30
N TYR A 210 6.69 4.48 17.37
CA TYR A 210 8.06 4.02 17.56
C TYR A 210 8.96 4.59 16.46
N ASN A 211 10.17 5.03 16.83
CA ASN A 211 11.21 5.36 15.85
C ASN A 211 12.01 4.10 15.48
N ILE A 212 11.89 3.66 14.23
CA ILE A 212 12.53 2.45 13.70
C ILE A 212 13.67 2.72 12.72
N SER A 213 14.03 3.99 12.47
CA SER A 213 15.11 4.40 11.55
C SER A 213 16.47 3.71 11.85
N GLY A 214 16.72 3.41 13.14
CA GLY A 214 17.92 2.75 13.62
C GLY A 214 17.85 1.22 13.70
N LEU A 215 16.70 0.59 13.43
CA LEU A 215 16.58 -0.87 13.52
C LEU A 215 17.40 -1.56 12.44
N ARG A 216 18.11 -2.62 12.82
CA ARG A 216 18.93 -3.42 11.91
C ARG A 216 18.66 -4.91 12.10
N PRO A 217 18.79 -5.73 11.03
CA PRO A 217 18.61 -7.17 11.15
C PRO A 217 19.68 -7.77 12.08
N PRO A 218 19.33 -8.85 12.79
CA PRO A 218 20.29 -9.57 13.62
C PRO A 218 21.41 -10.16 12.75
N PRO A 219 22.61 -10.40 13.31
CA PRO A 219 23.70 -11.05 12.59
C PRO A 219 23.25 -12.39 12.00
N ALA A 220 23.63 -12.65 10.75
CA ALA A 220 23.20 -13.80 9.94
C ALA A 220 23.51 -15.19 10.56
N THR A 221 24.26 -15.26 11.66
CA THR A 221 24.60 -16.49 12.37
C THR A 221 23.53 -16.95 13.36
N THR A 222 22.36 -16.31 13.41
CA THR A 222 21.25 -16.68 14.30
C THR A 222 20.13 -17.30 13.47
N PRO A 223 20.01 -18.64 13.41
CA PRO A 223 18.92 -19.29 12.68
C PRO A 223 17.60 -19.09 13.43
N GLY A 224 16.65 -18.40 12.80
CA GLY A 224 15.29 -18.26 13.31
C GLY A 224 14.78 -16.83 13.32
N VAL A 225 13.49 -16.67 13.00
CA VAL A 225 12.74 -15.42 13.11
C VAL A 225 12.83 -14.97 14.56
N THR A 226 13.71 -14.01 14.85
CA THR A 226 13.77 -13.39 16.17
C THR A 226 12.70 -12.31 16.19
N ALA A 227 11.51 -12.67 16.65
CA ALA A 227 10.51 -11.69 17.03
C ALA A 227 11.07 -10.90 18.21
N SER A 228 11.48 -9.66 17.95
CA SER A 228 11.86 -8.72 18.99
C SER A 228 10.64 -7.88 19.31
N SER A 229 10.16 -7.97 20.54
CA SER A 229 9.00 -7.19 21.01
C SER A 229 9.22 -5.71 20.73
N ALA A 230 8.22 -5.03 20.17
CA ALA A 230 8.26 -3.57 19.93
C ALA A 230 8.48 -2.74 21.21
N ALA A 231 8.32 -3.35 22.40
CA ALA A 231 8.60 -2.75 23.70
C ALA A 231 10.02 -2.17 23.88
N ALA A 232 10.99 -2.58 23.05
CA ALA A 232 12.36 -2.09 23.09
C ALA A 232 12.63 -0.85 22.21
N VAL A 233 11.66 -0.39 21.43
CA VAL A 233 11.84 0.77 20.56
C VAL A 233 11.46 2.04 21.31
N VAL A 234 12.40 2.98 21.38
CA VAL A 234 12.34 4.23 22.17
C VAL A 234 11.01 4.95 21.95
N GLY A 235 10.12 4.80 22.93
CA GLY A 235 8.81 5.44 22.94
C GLY A 235 8.95 6.94 23.12
N GLY A 236 8.70 7.68 22.04
CA GLY A 236 8.34 9.08 22.11
C GLY A 236 6.82 9.17 22.02
N ASP A 237 6.18 9.84 22.97
CA ASP A 237 4.83 10.35 22.76
C ASP A 237 4.89 11.37 21.62
N LEU A 238 4.39 10.97 20.45
CA LEU A 238 4.27 11.81 19.26
C LEU A 238 2.78 12.11 18.99
N SER A 239 1.98 12.22 20.05
CA SER A 239 0.56 12.56 19.98
C SER A 239 0.35 13.87 19.21
N GLY A 240 -0.30 13.76 18.06
CA GLY A 240 -0.57 14.90 17.17
C GLY A 240 -0.90 14.53 15.72
N ALA A 241 -0.65 13.29 15.29
CA ALA A 241 -0.84 12.87 13.90
C ALA A 241 -2.05 11.96 13.68
N LEU A 242 -3.28 12.41 13.97
CA LEU A 242 -4.49 11.76 13.45
C LEU A 242 -5.51 12.84 13.05
N PRO A 243 -6.00 12.83 11.79
CA PRO A 243 -7.04 11.85 11.47
C PRO A 243 -6.93 11.18 10.07
N LEU A 244 -7.57 10.01 9.97
CA LEU A 244 -8.46 9.68 8.85
C LEU A 244 -9.64 8.91 9.45
N LEU A 245 -10.81 9.53 9.50
CA LEU A 245 -12.08 8.87 9.78
C LEU A 245 -13.18 9.73 9.15
N GLN A 246 -13.56 9.41 7.91
CA GLN A 246 -14.96 9.16 7.53
C GLN A 246 -14.98 8.37 6.22
N SER A 247 -15.25 7.06 6.33
CA SER A 247 -15.88 6.31 5.25
C SER A 247 -17.31 6.86 5.10
N SER A 248 -17.54 7.82 4.21
CA SER A 248 -18.90 8.35 4.04
C SER A 248 -19.73 7.62 2.98
N ALA A 249 -19.26 6.50 2.40
CA ALA A 249 -20.02 5.81 1.34
C ALA A 249 -20.05 4.26 1.37
N ALA A 250 -19.17 3.58 2.09
CA ALA A 250 -18.89 2.16 1.81
C ALA A 250 -19.88 1.11 2.35
N LEU A 251 -20.69 1.42 3.38
CA LEU A 251 -21.46 0.37 4.07
C LEU A 251 -22.89 0.15 3.56
N SER A 252 -23.49 1.11 2.83
CA SER A 252 -24.88 0.97 2.36
C SER A 252 -25.03 0.38 0.95
N ASP A 253 -23.99 0.44 0.12
CA ASP A 253 -24.06 -0.03 -1.29
C ASP A 253 -23.49 -1.44 -1.53
N SER A 254 -22.85 -2.06 -0.54
CA SER A 254 -22.15 -3.35 -0.70
C SER A 254 -23.01 -4.52 -1.22
N GLN A 255 -24.32 -4.54 -0.94
CA GLN A 255 -25.22 -5.63 -1.37
C GLN A 255 -25.66 -5.54 -2.84
N GLY A 256 -25.87 -4.32 -3.37
CA GLY A 256 -26.16 -4.13 -4.80
C GLY A 256 -24.93 -4.39 -5.68
N MET A 257 -23.75 -4.13 -5.12
CA MET A 257 -22.46 -4.15 -5.82
C MET A 257 -21.86 -5.56 -5.94
N LEU A 258 -21.96 -6.40 -4.92
CA LEU A 258 -21.58 -7.82 -5.03
C LEU A 258 -22.33 -8.50 -6.18
N SER A 259 -23.61 -8.14 -6.38
CA SER A 259 -24.41 -8.68 -7.49
C SER A 259 -23.93 -8.19 -8.86
N ASP A 260 -23.50 -6.93 -8.98
CA ASP A 260 -22.97 -6.37 -10.23
C ASP A 260 -21.55 -6.88 -10.56
N MET A 261 -20.69 -7.04 -9.56
CA MET A 261 -19.35 -7.63 -9.70
C MET A 261 -19.40 -9.12 -10.05
N ILE A 262 -20.30 -9.89 -9.42
CA ILE A 262 -20.53 -11.31 -9.75
C ILE A 262 -21.09 -11.45 -11.17
N SER A 263 -21.94 -10.52 -11.62
CA SER A 263 -22.53 -10.53 -12.96
C SER A 263 -21.53 -10.24 -14.08
N HIS A 264 -20.44 -9.51 -13.80
CA HIS A 264 -19.44 -9.10 -14.81
C HIS A 264 -18.08 -9.82 -14.68
N GLY A 265 -17.95 -10.75 -13.73
CA GLY A 265 -17.05 -11.90 -13.84
C GLY A 265 -15.65 -11.76 -13.25
N THR A 266 -15.44 -12.53 -12.18
CA THR A 266 -14.21 -12.82 -11.45
C THR A 266 -13.16 -13.70 -12.19
N VAL A 267 -13.13 -13.79 -13.53
CA VAL A 267 -12.46 -14.95 -14.18
C VAL A 267 -11.39 -14.64 -15.27
N ALA A 268 -10.85 -13.41 -15.44
CA ALA A 268 -9.90 -13.19 -16.54
C ALA A 268 -8.58 -12.42 -16.31
N ASN A 269 -8.42 -11.47 -15.36
CA ASN A 269 -7.32 -10.50 -15.51
C ASN A 269 -6.20 -10.48 -14.46
N ALA A 270 -6.29 -11.23 -13.35
CA ALA A 270 -5.13 -11.42 -12.46
C ALA A 270 -3.91 -12.05 -13.20
N ALA A 271 -4.18 -12.87 -14.22
CA ALA A 271 -3.13 -13.56 -14.99
C ALA A 271 -2.45 -12.70 -16.08
N ARG A 272 -3.09 -11.64 -16.59
CA ARG A 272 -2.55 -10.83 -17.70
C ARG A 272 -1.69 -9.65 -17.23
N ILE A 273 -1.96 -9.12 -16.03
CA ILE A 273 -1.11 -8.09 -15.39
C ILE A 273 0.07 -8.76 -14.66
N ALA A 274 -0.12 -9.96 -14.08
CA ALA A 274 0.99 -10.78 -13.59
C ALA A 274 2.01 -11.14 -14.69
N ALA A 275 1.59 -11.23 -15.96
CA ALA A 275 2.50 -11.45 -17.08
C ALA A 275 3.27 -10.18 -17.52
N ALA A 276 2.77 -8.98 -17.19
CA ALA A 276 3.46 -7.71 -17.40
C ALA A 276 4.41 -7.37 -16.22
N ALA A 277 4.02 -7.72 -15.00
CA ALA A 277 4.87 -7.65 -13.80
C ALA A 277 5.94 -8.77 -13.75
N GLY A 278 5.67 -9.92 -14.38
CA GLY A 278 6.49 -11.14 -14.35
C GLY A 278 7.82 -11.12 -15.13
N ARG A 279 8.35 -9.94 -15.50
CA ARG A 279 9.74 -9.80 -15.98
C ARG A 279 10.65 -9.00 -15.05
N ALA A 280 10.12 -8.43 -13.97
CA ALA A 280 10.91 -7.61 -13.04
C ALA A 280 11.27 -8.31 -11.72
N ASP A 281 10.65 -9.45 -11.36
CA ASP A 281 10.75 -9.99 -10.00
C ASP A 281 11.08 -11.49 -9.90
N ALA A 282 12.01 -11.96 -10.74
CA ALA A 282 12.58 -13.31 -10.63
C ALA A 282 13.50 -13.53 -9.40
N HIS A 283 13.32 -12.73 -8.34
CA HIS A 283 13.96 -12.93 -7.03
C HIS A 283 12.96 -13.12 -5.87
N ALA A 284 11.65 -13.07 -6.11
CA ALA A 284 10.66 -13.45 -5.13
C ALA A 284 10.31 -14.95 -5.27
N PHE A 285 10.87 -15.76 -4.37
CA PHE A 285 10.53 -17.17 -4.10
C PHE A 285 10.91 -18.20 -5.17
N GLY A 286 12.15 -18.67 -5.08
CA GLY A 286 12.48 -20.05 -5.41
C GLY A 286 12.16 -20.98 -4.23
N ASP A 287 11.42 -22.05 -4.54
CA ASP A 287 11.15 -23.26 -3.76
C ASP A 287 9.86 -23.32 -2.90
N THR A 288 8.79 -23.73 -3.58
CA THR A 288 7.70 -24.52 -3.04
C THR A 288 8.14 -25.98 -2.81
N SER A 289 8.58 -26.34 -1.60
CA SER A 289 8.38 -27.69 -1.02
C SER A 289 9.05 -27.88 0.36
N GLY A 290 8.44 -27.33 1.43
CA GLY A 290 8.86 -27.62 2.80
C GLY A 290 7.69 -27.51 3.77
N GLY A 291 7.09 -28.66 4.10
CA GLY A 291 5.82 -28.77 4.80
C GLY A 291 5.72 -27.99 6.11
N TRP A 292 4.62 -27.25 6.23
CA TRP A 292 4.02 -26.88 7.50
C TRP A 292 3.59 -28.16 8.24
N THR A 293 4.35 -28.57 9.25
CA THR A 293 3.80 -29.34 10.36
C THR A 293 4.12 -28.61 11.65
N GLY A 294 3.12 -27.91 12.18
CA GLY A 294 3.09 -27.55 13.58
C GLY A 294 3.12 -28.83 14.41
N ARG A 295 4.04 -28.91 15.38
CA ARG A 295 3.83 -29.71 16.58
C ARG A 295 3.91 -28.78 17.76
N SER A 296 2.72 -28.51 18.30
CA SER A 296 2.48 -27.99 19.63
C SER A 296 3.23 -28.86 20.64
N ALA A 297 3.98 -28.22 21.54
CA ALA A 297 4.42 -28.85 22.77
C ALA A 297 3.18 -29.12 23.64
N HIS A 298 2.96 -30.37 24.01
CA HIS A 298 2.16 -30.76 25.17
C HIS A 298 2.95 -31.82 25.94
N ALA A 299 3.06 -31.58 27.24
CA ALA A 299 3.93 -32.24 28.22
C ALA A 299 3.74 -33.76 28.35
N LEU A 300 4.80 -34.48 28.78
CA LEU A 300 4.79 -35.24 30.05
C LEU A 300 6.17 -35.85 30.38
N VAL A 301 6.71 -35.43 31.53
CA VAL A 301 7.34 -36.20 32.63
C VAL A 301 8.12 -37.49 32.34
N ALA A 302 9.31 -37.50 32.98
CA ALA A 302 10.28 -38.58 33.29
C ALA A 302 11.36 -38.85 32.23
#